data_AF-A0A4Q0GLY3-F1
#
_entry.id   AF-A0A4Q0GLY3-F1
#
_cell.length_a   1.000
_cell.length_b   1.000
_cell.length_c   1.000
_cell.angle_alpha   90.00
_cell.angle_beta   90.00
_cell.angle_gamma   90.00
#
_symmetry.space_group_name_H-M   'P 1'
#
loop_
_entity.id
_entity.type
_entity.pdbx_description
1 polymer ?
#
loop_
_entity_poly.entity_id
_entity_poly.type
_entity_poly.pdbx_seq_one_letter_code
_entity_poly.pdbx_strand_id
1 'polypeptide(L)'
;MRIDRRRGRLAIVLPALAGLGLLAGGLTLLPNDREILHAERRAQPVPATSSSMPAAPVSAPVLPPVHSTIAAQIPTADAATLAGLTTQLIAEGRSVSTLQVAYDLVAAKRPAVALAYLAARPDGTTAATWRLRVDLLRQTGRTADAAALVAQEARRRGPVPAADLVAAAYAIDRPDLVILAAANHTIPPPDGALSLDLARRADKAGRNDLIALLDKATTANWRAADPWLAIRVAARAKDTAAGLRAADYLPVEQRPAAREAILTEAGDRAGLRSELLARAAAPGAQPEREAERLLASGYRADAMAVLRRAATGQPTATPAAQRLLYLMGPRPGSDDLAWLKQQSLQGDPAQQRTWLARYAERDRPAEALAFLSRHPLASQTNVMLMRLSLARTAGNDAAGRAMLTSLLDGRPLDPAQLGALAAAAPARIEPAQAAAIAKRRVASGVAAPRDQLDLAWTAWNAGDAKGAATWLDAYLETTPTDLPALRQMADVQARIGGERAARPWLTRALAQAPDDSKARAEILEKLGRRAEAVALVERLRAETPRDQSLAALHARLLIAQGQAGRARTVLAQ
;
A
#
# COMPACT_ATOMS: atom_id res chain seq x y z
N MET A 1 4.68 -48.17 -22.48
CA MET A 1 4.67 -46.69 -22.39
C MET A 1 5.02 -46.31 -20.95
N ARG A 2 6.31 -46.01 -20.67
CA ARG A 2 6.82 -45.71 -19.31
C ARG A 2 6.63 -44.21 -19.04
N ILE A 3 5.81 -43.88 -18.05
CA ILE A 3 5.61 -42.50 -17.59
C ILE A 3 6.80 -42.11 -16.70
N ASP A 4 7.53 -41.11 -17.16
CA ASP A 4 8.76 -40.61 -16.55
C ASP A 4 8.46 -39.82 -15.26
N ARG A 5 8.76 -40.43 -14.11
CA ARG A 5 8.48 -39.90 -12.76
C ARG A 5 9.33 -38.69 -12.37
N ARG A 6 10.29 -38.25 -13.20
CA ARG A 6 11.17 -37.11 -12.87
C ARG A 6 10.56 -35.72 -13.12
N ARG A 7 9.51 -35.59 -13.93
CA ARG A 7 8.87 -34.28 -14.19
C ARG A 7 7.87 -33.82 -13.11
N GLY A 8 7.38 -34.72 -12.26
CA GLY A 8 6.42 -34.37 -11.20
C GLY A 8 7.02 -33.67 -9.97
N ARG A 9 8.33 -33.81 -9.73
CA ARG A 9 9.00 -33.18 -8.57
C ARG A 9 9.42 -31.72 -8.81
N LEU A 10 9.62 -31.31 -10.06
CA LEU A 10 9.97 -29.93 -10.41
C LEU A 10 8.78 -28.96 -10.34
N ALA A 11 7.54 -29.44 -10.48
CA ALA A 11 6.34 -28.62 -10.41
C ALA A 11 5.93 -28.21 -8.97
N ILE A 12 6.47 -28.88 -7.95
CA ILE A 12 6.16 -28.61 -6.53
C ILE A 12 7.29 -27.83 -5.84
N VAL A 13 8.54 -28.01 -6.28
CA VAL A 13 9.69 -27.35 -5.65
C VAL A 13 9.85 -25.88 -6.11
N LEU A 14 9.49 -25.54 -7.34
CA LEU A 14 9.59 -24.15 -7.83
C LEU A 14 8.65 -23.16 -7.13
N PRO A 15 7.37 -23.47 -6.85
CA PRO A 15 6.50 -22.59 -6.08
C PRO A 15 6.91 -22.45 -4.61
N ALA A 16 7.48 -23.51 -4.02
CA ALA A 16 7.94 -23.49 -2.62
C ALA A 16 9.19 -22.63 -2.43
N LEU A 17 10.13 -22.64 -3.40
CA LEU A 17 11.31 -21.77 -3.38
C LEU A 17 10.96 -20.30 -3.70
N ALA A 18 9.97 -20.06 -4.57
CA ALA A 18 9.44 -18.71 -4.80
C ALA A 18 8.67 -18.16 -3.58
N GLY A 19 7.95 -19.02 -2.84
CA GLY A 19 7.27 -18.67 -1.60
C GLY A 19 8.22 -18.37 -0.43
N LEU A 20 9.34 -19.09 -0.32
CA LEU A 20 10.39 -18.81 0.65
C LEU A 20 11.17 -17.53 0.34
N GLY A 21 11.39 -17.22 -0.95
CA GLY A 21 11.98 -15.94 -1.38
C GLY A 21 11.11 -14.72 -1.05
N LEU A 22 9.78 -14.85 -1.12
CA LEU A 22 8.84 -13.79 -0.74
C LEU A 22 8.70 -13.62 0.79
N LEU A 23 8.85 -14.69 1.58
CA LEU A 23 8.89 -14.58 3.05
C LEU A 23 10.22 -13.98 3.55
N ALA A 24 11.34 -14.25 2.88
CA ALA A 24 12.61 -13.59 3.18
C ALA A 24 12.62 -12.10 2.79
N GLY A 25 11.94 -11.72 1.69
CA GLY A 25 11.74 -10.30 1.31
C GLY A 25 10.72 -9.54 2.19
N GLY A 26 9.79 -10.24 2.84
CA GLY A 26 8.85 -9.66 3.81
C GLY A 26 9.49 -9.32 5.16
N LEU A 27 10.52 -10.05 5.57
CA LEU A 27 11.30 -9.76 6.79
C LEU A 27 12.26 -8.57 6.61
N THR A 28 12.57 -8.17 5.38
CA THR A 28 13.33 -6.94 5.06
C THR A 28 12.46 -5.68 4.91
N LEU A 29 11.13 -5.80 5.10
CA LEU A 29 10.17 -4.69 5.12
C LEU A 29 9.68 -4.34 6.55
N LEU A 30 10.21 -5.02 7.57
CA LEU A 30 10.13 -4.52 8.94
C LEU A 30 11.17 -3.41 9.09
N PRO A 31 10.80 -2.24 9.64
CA PRO A 31 11.75 -1.16 9.84
C PRO A 31 12.88 -1.67 10.74
N ASN A 32 14.09 -1.66 10.20
CA ASN A 32 15.29 -2.04 10.91
C ASN A 32 15.45 -1.08 12.10
N ASP A 33 16.03 -1.51 13.24
CA ASP A 33 16.24 -0.64 14.42
C ASP A 33 16.97 0.68 14.05
N ARG A 34 17.72 0.66 12.94
CA ARG A 34 18.40 1.82 12.33
C ARG A 34 17.47 2.83 11.64
N GLU A 35 16.33 2.41 11.11
CA GLU A 35 15.32 3.29 10.50
C GLU A 35 14.44 3.95 11.57
N ILE A 36 14.14 3.24 12.66
CA ILE A 36 13.50 3.79 13.86
C ILE A 36 14.40 4.85 14.48
N LEU A 37 15.69 4.58 14.65
CA LEU A 37 16.70 5.57 15.07
C LEU A 37 16.88 6.75 14.10
N HIS A 38 16.47 6.61 12.83
CA HIS A 38 16.51 7.67 11.82
C HIS A 38 15.24 8.54 11.80
N ALA A 39 14.09 7.97 12.18
CA ALA A 39 12.86 8.72 12.45
C ALA A 39 12.97 9.47 13.78
N GLU A 40 13.57 8.84 14.81
CA GLU A 40 13.87 9.45 16.10
C GLU A 40 14.85 10.63 15.97
N ARG A 41 15.86 10.53 15.09
CA ARG A 41 16.77 11.63 14.77
C ARG A 41 16.16 12.74 13.90
N ARG A 42 15.13 12.44 13.09
CA ARG A 42 14.43 13.44 12.26
C ARG A 42 13.35 14.19 13.04
N ALA A 43 12.81 13.60 14.11
CA ALA A 43 11.81 14.20 14.98
C ALA A 43 12.42 15.07 16.11
N GLN A 44 13.70 14.92 16.42
CA GLN A 44 14.39 15.76 17.39
C GLN A 44 14.78 17.11 16.76
N PRO A 45 14.41 18.26 17.34
CA PRO A 45 15.11 19.49 17.05
C PRO A 45 16.55 19.40 17.58
N VAL A 46 17.45 20.08 16.85
CA VAL A 46 18.89 20.31 17.11
C VAL A 46 19.20 20.30 18.62
N PRO A 47 20.31 19.66 19.07
CA PRO A 47 20.68 19.70 20.49
C PRO A 47 20.72 21.15 20.96
N ALA A 48 19.75 21.50 21.82
CA ALA A 48 19.75 22.79 22.47
C ALA A 48 21.09 22.91 23.20
N THR A 49 21.88 23.91 22.80
CA THR A 49 23.03 24.40 23.54
C THR A 49 22.69 24.36 25.02
N SER A 50 23.53 23.66 25.79
CA SER A 50 23.38 23.57 27.23
C SER A 50 23.12 24.97 27.77
N SER A 51 21.90 25.23 28.26
CA SER A 51 21.65 26.42 29.06
C SER A 51 22.47 26.25 30.34
N SER A 52 23.72 26.66 30.28
CA SER A 52 24.42 27.10 31.47
C SER A 52 23.66 28.32 31.94
N MET A 53 22.74 28.17 32.90
CA MET A 53 22.52 29.29 33.81
C MET A 53 23.92 29.71 34.26
N PRO A 54 24.36 30.94 33.96
CA PRO A 54 25.63 31.41 34.48
C PRO A 54 25.52 31.25 35.98
N ALA A 55 26.45 30.54 36.60
CA ALA A 55 26.69 30.73 38.01
C ALA A 55 27.07 32.20 38.13
N ALA A 56 26.10 33.06 38.46
CA ALA A 56 26.36 34.46 38.64
C ALA A 56 27.51 34.53 39.66
N PRO A 57 28.68 35.09 39.28
CA PRO A 57 29.74 35.28 40.25
C PRO A 57 29.13 36.14 41.35
N VAL A 58 29.34 35.70 42.59
CA VAL A 58 28.88 36.44 43.75
C VAL A 58 29.51 37.82 43.68
N SER A 59 28.73 38.83 43.30
CA SER A 59 29.16 40.21 43.51
C SER A 59 29.39 40.34 45.01
N ALA A 60 30.62 40.62 45.41
CA ALA A 60 30.93 40.91 46.80
C ALA A 60 29.93 41.99 47.25
N PRO A 61 29.19 41.78 48.35
CA PRO A 61 28.34 42.84 48.88
C PRO A 61 29.20 44.09 49.10
N VAL A 62 28.63 45.27 48.88
CA VAL A 62 29.32 46.54 49.20
C VAL A 62 29.50 46.57 50.72
N LEU A 63 30.67 46.11 51.15
CA LEU A 63 31.03 45.93 52.55
C LEU A 63 32.04 47.03 52.92
N PRO A 64 32.03 47.49 54.19
CA PRO A 64 32.98 48.48 54.66
C PRO A 64 34.43 47.98 54.49
N PRO A 65 35.40 48.89 54.26
CA PRO A 65 36.79 48.51 54.07
C PRO A 65 37.31 47.73 55.28
N VAL A 66 38.11 46.71 54.99
CA VAL A 66 38.77 45.87 56.01
C VAL A 66 39.56 46.74 56.96
N HIS A 67 39.44 46.48 58.26
CA HIS A 67 40.29 47.13 59.25
C HIS A 67 41.78 46.86 58.92
N SER A 68 42.62 47.89 58.90
CA SER A 68 44.02 47.81 58.45
C SER A 68 44.83 46.72 59.15
N THR A 69 44.55 46.50 60.45
CA THR A 69 45.17 45.42 61.25
C THR A 69 44.84 44.02 60.72
N ILE A 70 43.60 43.77 60.27
CA ILE A 70 43.21 42.49 59.66
C ILE A 70 43.78 42.39 58.25
N ALA A 71 43.73 43.48 57.47
CA ALA A 71 44.27 43.55 56.12
C ALA A 71 45.74 43.12 56.07
N ALA A 72 46.55 43.54 57.03
CA ALA A 72 47.97 43.16 57.14
C ALA A 72 48.18 41.67 57.42
N GLN A 73 47.22 41.00 58.08
CA GLN A 73 47.33 39.60 58.51
C GLN A 73 46.72 38.61 57.51
N ILE A 74 45.84 39.05 56.62
CA ILE A 74 45.17 38.22 55.61
C ILE A 74 46.13 37.37 54.75
N PRO A 75 47.31 37.84 54.32
CA PRO A 75 48.21 37.04 53.48
C PRO A 75 48.83 35.84 54.21
N THR A 76 49.06 35.92 55.52
CA THR A 76 49.96 35.00 56.24
C THR A 76 49.33 34.31 57.45
N ALA A 77 48.43 34.95 58.18
CA ALA A 77 47.89 34.42 59.43
C ALA A 77 47.01 33.18 59.22
N ASP A 78 46.92 32.32 60.23
CA ASP A 78 46.01 31.18 60.23
C ASP A 78 44.57 31.59 60.64
N ALA A 79 43.63 30.66 60.49
CA ALA A 79 42.22 30.91 60.76
C ALA A 79 41.93 31.26 62.23
N ALA A 80 42.64 30.63 63.18
CA ALA A 80 42.43 30.85 64.61
C ALA A 80 42.93 32.24 65.03
N THR A 81 44.08 32.66 64.51
CA THR A 81 44.66 33.98 64.74
C THR A 81 43.75 35.08 64.19
N LEU A 82 43.25 34.91 62.95
CA LEU A 82 42.31 35.85 62.35
C LEU A 82 40.98 35.90 63.12
N ALA A 83 40.45 34.75 63.57
CA ALA A 83 39.22 34.69 64.35
C ALA A 83 39.34 35.39 65.71
N GLY A 84 40.47 35.18 66.40
CA GLY A 84 40.79 35.85 67.66
C GLY A 84 40.92 37.37 67.50
N LEU A 85 41.63 37.81 66.46
CA LEU A 85 41.81 39.23 66.16
C LEU A 85 40.49 39.93 65.77
N THR A 86 39.63 39.26 65.01
CA THR A 86 38.26 39.74 64.74
C THR A 86 37.44 39.86 66.03
N THR A 87 37.54 38.90 66.95
CA THR A 87 36.82 38.94 68.25
C THR A 87 37.30 40.12 69.09
N GLN A 88 38.61 40.32 69.18
CA GLN A 88 39.20 41.43 69.93
C GLN A 88 38.73 42.78 69.38
N LEU A 89 38.80 42.98 68.07
CA LEU A 89 38.40 44.25 67.45
C LEU A 89 36.90 44.55 67.63
N ILE A 90 36.05 43.53 67.57
CA ILE A 90 34.62 43.68 67.86
C ILE A 90 34.39 44.07 69.34
N ALA A 91 35.13 43.45 70.27
CA ALA A 91 35.07 43.79 71.70
C ALA A 91 35.55 45.23 71.98
N GLU A 92 36.49 45.74 71.19
CA GLU A 92 36.97 47.12 71.20
C GLU A 92 36.01 48.12 70.50
N GLY A 93 34.82 47.66 70.07
CA GLY A 93 33.80 48.49 69.43
C GLY A 93 34.12 48.86 67.96
N ARG A 94 35.07 48.18 67.31
CA ARG A 94 35.40 48.40 65.90
C ARG A 94 34.46 47.62 65.00
N SER A 95 34.00 48.25 63.91
CA SER A 95 33.11 47.61 62.92
C SER A 95 33.88 46.67 62.00
N VAL A 96 34.00 45.39 62.39
CA VAL A 96 34.57 44.31 61.56
C VAL A 96 33.49 43.28 61.24
N SER A 97 33.35 42.93 59.95
CA SER A 97 32.41 41.91 59.49
C SER A 97 33.12 40.59 59.23
N THR A 98 32.64 39.50 59.84
CA THR A 98 33.11 38.13 59.57
C THR A 98 32.98 37.77 58.09
N LEU A 99 31.91 38.23 57.43
CA LEU A 99 31.71 38.00 56.00
C LEU A 99 32.76 38.72 55.16
N GLN A 100 33.14 39.94 55.52
CA GLN A 100 34.18 40.71 54.82
C GLN A 100 35.52 39.98 54.86
N VAL A 101 35.99 39.62 56.05
CA VAL A 101 37.29 38.93 56.24
C VAL A 101 37.32 37.60 55.46
N ALA A 102 36.19 36.88 55.39
CA ALA A 102 36.10 35.67 54.61
C ALA A 102 36.21 35.91 53.10
N TYR A 103 35.60 36.98 52.56
CA TYR A 103 35.79 37.38 51.16
C TYR A 103 37.22 37.84 50.87
N ASP A 104 37.87 38.55 51.79
CA ASP A 104 39.26 38.97 51.61
C ASP A 104 40.22 37.78 51.58
N LEU A 105 39.97 36.75 52.39
CA LEU A 105 40.73 35.50 52.34
C LEU A 105 40.52 34.76 51.01
N VAL A 106 39.31 34.80 50.44
CA VAL A 106 39.05 34.27 49.09
C VAL A 106 39.78 35.08 48.03
N ALA A 107 39.75 36.42 48.11
CA ALA A 107 40.47 37.31 47.20
C ALA A 107 41.99 37.11 47.27
N ALA A 108 42.52 36.81 48.46
CA ALA A 108 43.91 36.41 48.69
C ALA A 108 44.24 34.98 48.24
N LYS A 109 43.31 34.27 47.57
CA LYS A 109 43.45 32.89 47.10
C LYS A 109 43.71 31.87 48.22
N ARG A 110 43.15 32.09 49.41
CA ARG A 110 43.27 31.19 50.59
C ARG A 110 41.93 30.57 51.01
N PRO A 111 41.22 29.82 50.13
CA PRO A 111 39.86 29.32 50.41
C PRO A 111 39.80 28.30 51.57
N ALA A 112 40.84 27.50 51.79
CA ALA A 112 40.91 26.58 52.92
C ALA A 112 40.96 27.34 54.27
N VAL A 113 41.69 28.46 54.31
CA VAL A 113 41.81 29.31 55.51
C VAL A 113 40.53 30.10 55.73
N ALA A 114 39.89 30.60 54.66
CA ALA A 114 38.57 31.21 54.73
C ALA A 114 37.51 30.27 55.33
N LEU A 115 37.51 29.00 54.91
CA LEU A 115 36.59 27.98 55.43
C LEU A 115 36.84 27.68 56.91
N ALA A 116 38.10 27.52 57.31
CA ALA A 116 38.48 27.30 58.71
C ALA A 116 38.18 28.52 59.58
N TYR A 117 38.36 29.73 59.04
CA TYR A 117 38.03 30.99 59.71
C TYR A 117 36.53 31.09 60.00
N LEU A 118 35.67 30.80 59.00
CA LEU A 118 34.22 30.76 59.20
C LEU A 118 33.81 29.70 60.23
N ALA A 119 34.51 28.55 60.30
CA ALA A 119 34.23 27.53 61.32
C ALA A 119 34.65 27.96 62.74
N ALA A 120 35.66 28.80 62.88
CA ALA A 120 36.17 29.31 64.16
C ALA A 120 35.37 30.50 64.72
N ARG A 121 34.44 31.06 63.94
CA ARG A 121 33.65 32.25 64.30
C ARG A 121 32.22 31.86 64.72
N PRO A 122 31.67 32.39 65.83
CA PRO A 122 30.31 32.08 66.27
C PRO A 122 29.23 32.55 65.27
N ASP A 123 29.51 33.62 64.52
CA ASP A 123 28.66 34.17 63.45
C ASP A 123 28.96 33.60 62.05
N GLY A 124 29.95 32.72 61.96
CA GLY A 124 30.39 32.11 60.70
C GLY A 124 29.47 31.00 60.17
N THR A 125 28.43 30.60 60.91
CA THR A 125 27.41 29.64 60.47
C THR A 125 26.05 30.28 60.19
N THR A 126 25.98 31.60 60.09
CA THR A 126 24.75 32.37 59.81
C THR A 126 24.28 32.22 58.36
N ALA A 127 23.02 32.59 58.09
CA ALA A 127 22.45 32.59 56.73
C ALA A 127 23.29 33.43 55.73
N ALA A 128 23.83 34.56 56.19
CA ALA A 128 24.64 35.48 55.38
C ALA A 128 25.96 34.88 54.89
N THR A 129 26.52 33.90 55.63
CA THR A 129 27.78 33.22 55.29
C THR A 129 27.55 31.87 54.61
N TRP A 130 26.30 31.39 54.56
CA TRP A 130 25.95 30.07 54.06
C TRP A 130 26.39 29.84 52.61
N ARG A 131 26.08 30.77 51.71
CA ARG A 131 26.43 30.70 50.29
C ARG A 131 27.95 30.60 50.10
N LEU A 132 28.69 31.46 50.79
CA LEU A 132 30.15 31.48 50.76
C LEU A 132 30.75 30.16 51.27
N ARG A 133 30.17 29.55 52.32
CA ARG A 133 30.61 28.24 52.82
C ARG A 133 30.45 27.13 51.80
N VAL A 134 29.31 27.09 51.08
CA VAL A 134 29.10 26.10 50.01
C VAL A 134 30.17 26.27 48.92
N ASP A 135 30.42 27.51 48.49
CA ASP A 135 31.43 27.81 47.47
C ASP A 135 32.85 27.44 47.92
N LEU A 136 33.21 27.73 49.16
CA LEU A 136 34.50 27.37 49.76
C LEU A 136 34.70 25.85 49.89
N LEU A 137 33.67 25.12 50.32
CA LEU A 137 33.70 23.66 50.37
C LEU A 137 33.92 23.06 48.98
N ARG A 138 33.26 23.62 47.96
CA ARG A 138 33.48 23.22 46.56
C ARG A 138 34.91 23.53 46.09
N GLN A 139 35.41 24.75 46.32
CA GLN A 139 36.75 25.17 45.90
C GLN A 139 37.88 24.36 46.56
N THR A 140 37.63 23.82 47.76
CA THR A 140 38.57 22.98 48.50
C THR A 140 38.43 21.49 48.18
N GLY A 141 37.62 21.11 47.19
CA GLY A 141 37.39 19.71 46.80
C GLY A 141 36.48 18.92 47.73
N ARG A 142 35.90 19.54 48.77
CA ARG A 142 34.99 18.94 49.75
C ARG A 142 33.54 18.95 49.26
N THR A 143 33.31 18.42 48.07
CA THR A 143 31.99 18.46 47.39
C THR A 143 30.91 17.68 48.13
N ALA A 144 31.25 16.59 48.81
CA ALA A 144 30.30 15.83 49.63
C ALA A 144 29.76 16.66 50.81
N ASP A 145 30.63 17.42 51.47
CA ASP A 145 30.25 18.30 52.59
C ASP A 145 29.40 19.48 52.09
N ALA A 146 29.75 20.03 50.92
CA ALA A 146 28.94 21.05 50.25
C ALA A 146 27.54 20.51 49.93
N ALA A 147 27.42 19.29 49.41
CA ALA A 147 26.15 18.64 49.13
C ALA A 147 25.34 18.35 50.38
N ALA A 148 25.97 17.93 51.48
CA ALA A 148 25.31 17.72 52.77
C ALA A 148 24.72 19.03 53.32
N LEU A 149 25.48 20.14 53.21
CA LEU A 149 25.04 21.47 53.64
C LEU A 149 23.85 21.97 52.81
N VAL A 150 23.86 21.77 51.49
CA VAL A 150 22.71 22.12 50.62
C VAL A 150 21.51 21.20 50.88
N ALA A 151 21.74 19.90 51.10
CA ALA A 151 20.67 18.94 51.39
C ALA A 151 19.97 19.21 52.73
N GLN A 152 20.68 19.75 53.73
CA GLN A 152 20.12 20.14 55.01
C GLN A 152 19.08 21.27 54.83
N GLU A 153 19.42 22.32 54.09
CA GLU A 153 18.52 23.44 53.81
C GLU A 153 17.37 23.05 52.85
N ALA A 154 17.61 22.12 51.91
CA ALA A 154 16.56 21.60 51.03
C ALA A 154 15.47 20.79 51.77
N ARG A 155 15.74 20.33 53.00
CA ARG A 155 14.80 19.53 53.80
C ARG A 155 13.97 20.34 54.78
N ARG A 156 14.44 21.52 55.21
CA ARG A 156 13.78 22.33 56.23
C ARG A 156 13.83 23.78 55.81
N ARG A 157 12.70 24.48 55.94
CA ARG A 157 12.62 25.90 55.60
C ARG A 157 13.52 26.70 56.56
N GLY A 158 14.70 27.06 56.07
CA GLY A 158 15.69 27.85 56.78
C GLY A 158 15.64 29.33 56.41
N PRO A 159 16.55 30.13 56.99
CA PRO A 159 16.71 31.56 56.69
C PRO A 159 17.44 31.85 55.35
N VAL A 160 17.87 30.82 54.63
CA VAL A 160 18.62 30.96 53.37
C VAL A 160 17.67 31.38 52.23
N PRO A 161 18.02 32.42 51.44
CA PRO A 161 17.23 32.81 50.28
C PRO A 161 17.09 31.69 49.26
N ALA A 162 15.89 31.52 48.68
CA ALA A 162 15.62 30.47 47.69
C ALA A 162 16.57 30.55 46.47
N ALA A 163 16.90 31.76 46.02
CA ALA A 163 17.84 31.98 44.92
C ALA A 163 19.25 31.44 45.23
N ASP A 164 19.73 31.62 46.46
CA ASP A 164 21.04 31.13 46.90
C ASP A 164 21.06 29.61 46.99
N LEU A 165 19.96 29.00 47.46
CA LEU A 165 19.81 27.55 47.51
C LEU A 165 19.83 26.94 46.10
N VAL A 166 19.07 27.51 45.16
CA VAL A 166 19.07 27.08 43.75
C VAL A 166 20.48 27.23 43.18
N ALA A 167 21.08 28.41 43.28
CA ALA A 167 22.43 28.65 42.77
C ALA A 167 23.48 27.71 43.41
N ALA A 168 23.27 27.26 44.66
CA ALA A 168 24.17 26.35 45.37
C ALA A 168 24.06 24.94 44.86
N ALA A 169 22.84 24.45 44.71
CA ALA A 169 22.57 23.14 44.14
C ALA A 169 23.14 23.01 42.72
N TYR A 170 22.98 24.04 41.88
CA TYR A 170 23.59 24.06 40.54
C TYR A 170 25.13 24.14 40.58
N ALA A 171 25.70 24.92 41.48
CA ALA A 171 27.15 25.08 41.61
C ALA A 171 27.89 23.79 41.96
N ILE A 172 27.21 22.84 42.63
CA ILE A 172 27.75 21.52 43.02
C ILE A 172 27.23 20.38 42.12
N ASP A 173 26.56 20.69 41.00
CA ASP A 173 25.94 19.73 40.07
C ASP A 173 24.96 18.74 40.77
N ARG A 174 24.17 19.26 41.71
CA ARG A 174 23.12 18.52 42.42
C ARG A 174 21.74 19.14 42.22
N PRO A 175 21.22 19.19 40.97
CA PRO A 175 19.89 19.72 40.66
C PRO A 175 18.75 18.92 41.33
N ASP A 176 19.01 17.68 41.74
CA ASP A 176 18.09 16.86 42.54
C ASP A 176 17.72 17.52 43.88
N LEU A 177 18.64 18.30 44.46
CA LEU A 177 18.38 19.06 45.69
C LEU A 177 17.43 20.23 45.46
N VAL A 178 17.38 20.81 44.25
CA VAL A 178 16.38 21.84 43.91
C VAL A 178 14.99 21.23 43.83
N ILE A 179 14.88 20.05 43.22
CA ILE A 179 13.61 19.30 43.12
C ILE A 179 13.11 18.92 44.52
N LEU A 180 14.01 18.42 45.37
CA LEU A 180 13.71 18.12 46.78
C LEU A 180 13.29 19.37 47.56
N ALA A 181 14.01 20.48 47.38
CA ALA A 181 13.71 21.74 48.03
C ALA A 181 12.31 22.26 47.67
N ALA A 182 11.94 22.17 46.39
CA ALA A 182 10.61 22.54 45.90
C ALA A 182 9.53 21.61 46.49
N ALA A 183 9.77 20.30 46.51
CA ALA A 183 8.82 19.32 47.06
C ALA A 183 8.58 19.51 48.56
N ASN A 184 9.58 19.98 49.31
CA ASN A 184 9.47 20.30 50.74
C ASN A 184 8.99 21.74 50.99
N HIS A 185 8.59 22.50 49.96
CA HIS A 185 8.18 23.90 50.05
C HIS A 185 9.22 24.83 50.69
N THR A 186 10.50 24.48 50.59
CA THR A 186 11.63 25.32 51.07
C THR A 186 11.99 26.41 50.07
N ILE A 187 11.72 26.18 48.79
CA ILE A 187 11.73 27.19 47.73
C ILE A 187 10.33 27.29 47.10
N PRO A 188 9.99 28.42 46.46
CA PRO A 188 8.77 28.52 45.65
C PRO A 188 8.74 27.43 44.56
N PRO A 189 7.53 27.02 44.11
CA PRO A 189 7.39 26.11 42.98
C PRO A 189 8.22 26.60 41.77
N PRO A 190 9.04 25.73 41.16
CA PRO A 190 9.83 26.08 39.99
C PRO A 190 8.94 26.60 38.86
N ASP A 191 9.34 27.70 38.22
CA ASP A 191 8.66 28.22 37.03
C ASP A 191 8.82 27.27 35.83
N GLY A 192 8.23 27.63 34.69
CA GLY A 192 8.28 26.78 33.49
C GLY A 192 9.68 26.51 32.96
N ALA A 193 10.57 27.51 32.99
CA ALA A 193 11.93 27.38 32.48
C ALA A 193 12.80 26.52 33.41
N LEU A 194 12.72 26.76 34.71
CA LEU A 194 13.44 25.97 35.72
C LEU A 194 12.92 24.54 35.76
N SER A 195 11.60 24.34 35.67
CA SER A 195 11.00 23.00 35.62
C SER A 195 11.50 22.20 34.42
N LEU A 196 11.59 22.82 33.23
CA LEU A 196 12.10 22.16 32.04
C LEU A 196 13.59 21.78 32.17
N ASP A 197 14.44 22.66 32.70
CA ASP A 197 15.86 22.34 32.91
C ASP A 197 16.03 21.19 33.92
N LEU A 198 15.32 21.24 35.03
CA LEU A 198 15.33 20.18 36.05
C LEU A 198 14.85 18.84 35.46
N ALA A 199 13.78 18.85 34.65
CA ALA A 199 13.30 17.66 33.96
C ALA A 199 14.33 17.07 32.99
N ARG A 200 15.00 17.91 32.19
CA ARG A 200 16.06 17.47 31.25
C ARG A 200 17.24 16.85 31.98
N ARG A 201 17.66 17.43 33.11
CA ARG A 201 18.76 16.90 33.93
C ARG A 201 18.38 15.60 34.62
N ALA A 202 17.17 15.50 35.16
CA ALA A 202 16.66 14.27 35.75
C ALA A 202 16.55 13.14 34.70
N ASP A 203 16.09 13.45 33.48
CA ASP A 203 16.05 12.51 32.35
C ASP A 203 17.45 12.04 31.95
N LYS A 204 18.41 12.96 31.81
CA LYS A 204 19.82 12.64 31.49
C LYS A 204 20.45 11.74 32.57
N ALA A 205 20.05 11.90 33.83
CA ALA A 205 20.50 11.08 34.94
C ALA A 205 19.73 9.75 35.09
N GLY A 206 18.70 9.50 34.28
CA GLY A 206 17.85 8.31 34.39
C GLY A 206 17.00 8.26 35.66
N ARG A 207 16.78 9.41 36.33
CA ARG A 207 16.11 9.52 37.63
C ARG A 207 14.62 9.84 37.47
N ASN A 208 13.84 8.83 37.08
CA ASN A 208 12.38 8.96 36.91
C ASN A 208 11.66 9.33 38.22
N ASP A 209 12.22 8.95 39.36
CA ASP A 209 11.75 9.32 40.69
C ASP A 209 11.78 10.85 40.91
N LEU A 210 12.81 11.52 40.42
CA LEU A 210 12.93 12.98 40.50
C LEU A 210 11.95 13.68 39.59
N ILE A 211 11.65 13.13 38.41
CA ILE A 211 10.63 13.69 37.51
C ILE A 211 9.24 13.60 38.16
N ALA A 212 8.91 12.46 38.77
CA ALA A 212 7.65 12.30 39.51
C ALA A 212 7.58 13.21 40.75
N LEU A 213 8.70 13.48 41.42
CA LEU A 213 8.77 14.44 42.52
C LEU A 213 8.57 15.87 42.02
N LEU A 214 9.23 16.24 40.91
CA LEU A 214 9.09 17.54 40.26
C LEU A 214 7.64 17.81 39.86
N ASP A 215 6.96 16.82 39.29
CA ASP A 215 5.53 16.92 38.91
C ASP A 215 4.59 17.21 40.08
N LYS A 216 4.96 16.78 41.30
CA LYS A 216 4.22 17.12 42.52
C LYS A 216 4.60 18.49 43.08
N ALA A 217 5.82 18.93 42.82
CA ALA A 217 6.41 20.14 43.37
C ALA A 217 6.14 21.39 42.53
N THR A 218 5.74 21.26 41.26
CA THR A 218 5.43 22.38 40.37
C THR A 218 4.04 22.27 39.77
N THR A 219 3.39 23.42 39.55
CA THR A 219 2.19 23.56 38.72
C THR A 219 2.52 23.91 37.27
N ALA A 220 3.80 24.19 36.97
CA ALA A 220 4.25 24.56 35.64
C ALA A 220 4.27 23.35 34.70
N ASN A 221 3.62 23.49 33.55
CA ASN A 221 3.53 22.42 32.57
C ASN A 221 4.79 22.36 31.69
N TRP A 222 5.89 21.86 32.24
CA TRP A 222 7.14 21.68 31.50
C TRP A 222 6.99 20.74 30.29
N ARG A 223 5.98 19.85 30.29
CA ARG A 223 5.68 18.94 29.17
C ARG A 223 5.21 19.66 27.91
N ALA A 224 4.54 20.80 28.06
CA ALA A 224 4.16 21.63 26.93
C ALA A 224 5.38 22.34 26.29
N ALA A 225 6.41 22.63 27.09
CA ALA A 225 7.62 23.29 26.61
C ALA A 225 8.59 22.31 25.89
N ASP A 226 8.57 21.02 26.26
CA ASP A 226 9.32 19.97 25.56
C ASP A 226 8.49 18.67 25.47
N PRO A 227 7.57 18.58 24.49
CA PRO A 227 6.67 17.43 24.34
C PRO A 227 7.42 16.12 24.07
N TRP A 228 8.56 16.18 23.37
CA TRP A 228 9.36 14.99 23.05
C TRP A 228 10.02 14.40 24.30
N LEU A 229 10.54 15.25 25.20
CA LEU A 229 11.00 14.78 26.50
C LEU A 229 9.87 14.10 27.28
N ALA A 230 8.69 14.72 27.30
CA ALA A 230 7.53 14.17 28.00
C ALA A 230 7.10 12.81 27.44
N ILE A 231 7.10 12.63 26.12
CA ILE A 231 6.82 11.33 25.46
C ILE A 231 7.85 10.28 25.87
N ARG A 232 9.16 10.60 25.84
CA ARG A 232 10.22 9.65 26.23
C ARG A 232 10.11 9.22 27.69
N VAL A 233 9.83 10.16 28.59
CA VAL A 233 9.62 9.88 30.01
C VAL A 233 8.41 8.95 30.20
N ALA A 234 7.31 9.24 29.51
CA ALA A 234 6.11 8.41 29.55
C ALA A 234 6.35 6.99 29.00
N ALA A 235 7.09 6.87 27.89
CA ALA A 235 7.45 5.58 27.30
C ALA A 235 8.28 4.72 28.27
N ARG A 236 9.30 5.29 28.93
CA ARG A 236 10.09 4.58 29.97
C ARG A 236 9.25 4.17 31.18
N ALA A 237 8.28 5.00 31.56
CA ALA A 237 7.34 4.70 32.64
C ALA A 237 6.24 3.71 32.22
N LYS A 238 6.17 3.33 30.93
CA LYS A 238 5.08 2.54 30.34
C LYS A 238 3.69 3.17 30.57
N ASP A 239 3.62 4.50 30.64
CA ASP A 239 2.38 5.26 30.80
C ASP A 239 1.91 5.80 29.44
N THR A 240 1.16 4.97 28.72
CA THR A 240 0.61 5.31 27.40
C THR A 240 -0.29 6.55 27.45
N ALA A 241 -1.07 6.73 28.52
CA ALA A 241 -1.99 7.85 28.65
C ALA A 241 -1.24 9.18 28.84
N ALA A 242 -0.14 9.19 29.61
CA ALA A 242 0.76 10.34 29.68
C ALA A 242 1.45 10.63 28.35
N GLY A 243 1.89 9.59 27.62
CA GLY A 243 2.49 9.73 26.29
C GLY A 243 1.54 10.37 25.28
N LEU A 244 0.29 9.89 25.23
CA LEU A 244 -0.74 10.44 24.33
C LEU A 244 -1.08 11.89 24.67
N ARG A 245 -1.21 12.24 25.96
CA ARG A 245 -1.40 13.64 26.39
C ARG A 245 -0.21 14.53 26.01
N ALA A 246 1.01 14.00 26.10
CA ALA A 246 2.20 14.72 25.67
C ALA A 246 2.22 14.97 24.15
N ALA A 247 1.76 14.00 23.37
CA ALA A 247 1.65 14.13 21.92
C ALA A 247 0.67 15.24 21.49
N ASP A 248 -0.33 15.58 22.31
CA ASP A 248 -1.27 16.66 22.01
C ASP A 248 -0.60 18.06 22.03
N TYR A 249 0.55 18.21 22.70
CA TYR A 249 1.34 19.45 22.68
C TYR A 249 2.21 19.59 21.43
N LEU A 250 2.37 18.54 20.60
CA LEU A 250 3.10 18.65 19.35
C LEU A 250 2.36 19.50 18.31
N PRO A 251 3.07 20.03 17.29
CA PRO A 251 2.43 20.63 16.11
C PRO A 251 1.44 19.65 15.48
N VAL A 252 0.30 20.16 14.97
CA VAL A 252 -0.82 19.35 14.45
C VAL A 252 -0.36 18.29 13.46
N GLU A 253 0.60 18.63 12.58
CA GLU A 253 1.15 17.73 11.57
C GLU A 253 1.93 16.53 12.15
N GLN A 254 2.48 16.66 13.36
CA GLN A 254 3.31 15.65 14.01
C GLN A 254 2.51 14.74 14.96
N ARG A 255 1.36 15.21 15.47
CA ARG A 255 0.54 14.45 16.42
C ARG A 255 0.15 13.06 15.90
N PRO A 256 -0.27 12.89 14.62
CA PRO A 256 -0.66 11.59 14.13
C PRO A 256 0.49 10.57 14.20
N ALA A 257 1.67 10.94 13.70
CA ALA A 257 2.83 10.04 13.70
C ALA A 257 3.27 9.68 15.14
N ALA A 258 3.26 10.66 16.06
CA ALA A 258 3.62 10.44 17.45
C ALA A 258 2.63 9.51 18.17
N ARG A 259 1.32 9.75 18.04
CA ARG A 259 0.28 8.93 18.69
C ARG A 259 0.31 7.48 18.19
N GLU A 260 0.54 7.29 16.90
CA GLU A 260 0.68 5.96 16.30
C GLU A 260 1.91 5.22 16.82
N ALA A 261 3.06 5.89 16.91
CA ALA A 261 4.28 5.31 17.49
C ALA A 261 4.07 4.90 18.96
N ILE A 262 3.47 5.78 19.76
CA ILE A 262 3.17 5.52 21.19
C ILE A 262 2.27 4.29 21.35
N LEU A 263 1.18 4.20 20.58
CA LEU A 263 0.25 3.07 20.65
C LEU A 263 0.90 1.77 20.16
N THR A 264 1.75 1.85 19.14
CA THR A 264 2.48 0.69 18.61
C THR A 264 3.50 0.16 19.62
N GLU A 265 4.29 1.03 20.23
CA GLU A 265 5.28 0.67 21.26
C GLU A 265 4.59 0.11 22.53
N ALA A 266 3.46 0.68 22.92
CA ALA A 266 2.66 0.18 24.03
C ALA A 266 1.96 -1.17 23.74
N GLY A 267 1.92 -1.61 22.48
CA GLY A 267 1.17 -2.79 22.06
C GLY A 267 -0.35 -2.61 22.13
N ASP A 268 -0.85 -1.37 22.24
CA ASP A 268 -2.28 -1.07 22.31
C ASP A 268 -2.92 -1.11 20.92
N ARG A 269 -3.22 -2.35 20.52
CA ARG A 269 -3.91 -2.68 19.27
C ARG A 269 -5.28 -2.00 19.14
N ALA A 270 -6.05 -1.91 20.22
CA ALA A 270 -7.39 -1.34 20.16
C ALA A 270 -7.34 0.20 20.01
N GLY A 271 -6.42 0.84 20.74
CA GLY A 271 -6.15 2.27 20.60
C GLY A 271 -5.66 2.62 19.20
N LEU A 272 -4.67 1.88 18.66
CA LEU A 272 -4.14 2.09 17.31
C LEU A 272 -5.23 1.98 16.24
N ARG A 273 -6.07 0.93 16.32
CA ARG A 273 -7.21 0.75 15.41
C ARG A 273 -8.15 1.95 15.45
N SER A 274 -8.48 2.43 16.64
CA SER A 274 -9.43 3.52 16.84
C SER A 274 -8.90 4.85 16.29
N GLU A 275 -7.60 5.10 16.49
CA GLU A 275 -6.89 6.27 15.98
C GLU A 275 -6.84 6.29 14.45
N LEU A 276 -6.50 5.17 13.81
CA LEU A 276 -6.47 5.07 12.34
C LEU A 276 -7.86 5.24 11.72
N LEU A 277 -8.90 4.68 12.36
CA LEU A 277 -10.29 4.87 11.92
C LEU A 277 -10.76 6.32 12.07
N ALA A 278 -10.38 7.00 13.15
CA ALA A 278 -10.70 8.41 13.34
C ALA A 278 -10.05 9.29 12.26
N ARG A 279 -8.78 9.01 11.91
CA ARG A 279 -8.09 9.70 10.81
C ARG A 279 -8.75 9.45 9.47
N ALA A 280 -9.13 8.20 9.18
CA ALA A 280 -9.83 7.86 7.95
C ALA A 280 -11.19 8.56 7.82
N ALA A 281 -11.82 8.95 8.94
CA ALA A 281 -13.09 9.67 8.97
C ALA A 281 -12.95 11.20 8.96
N ALA A 282 -11.74 11.75 9.09
CA ALA A 282 -11.53 13.19 9.14
C ALA A 282 -11.76 13.87 7.77
N PRO A 283 -12.21 15.13 7.73
CA PRO A 283 -12.30 15.90 6.49
C PRO A 283 -10.92 16.03 5.81
N GLY A 284 -10.85 15.78 4.50
CA GLY A 284 -9.58 15.82 3.75
C GLY A 284 -8.65 14.63 3.98
N ALA A 285 -9.11 13.59 4.68
CA ALA A 285 -8.36 12.37 4.87
C ALA A 285 -8.01 11.68 3.54
N GLN A 286 -6.91 10.91 3.55
CA GLN A 286 -6.51 10.01 2.47
C GLN A 286 -6.90 8.57 2.86
N PRO A 287 -8.13 8.12 2.56
CA PRO A 287 -8.65 6.84 3.06
C PRO A 287 -7.82 5.65 2.59
N GLU A 288 -7.16 5.73 1.44
CA GLU A 288 -6.28 4.68 0.92
C GLU A 288 -5.05 4.48 1.79
N ARG A 289 -4.44 5.59 2.24
CA ARG A 289 -3.26 5.57 3.11
C ARG A 289 -3.60 5.01 4.48
N GLU A 290 -4.72 5.42 5.06
CA GLU A 290 -5.16 4.89 6.36
C GLU A 290 -5.60 3.42 6.25
N ALA A 291 -6.23 3.02 5.15
CA ALA A 291 -6.53 1.62 4.88
C ALA A 291 -5.26 0.77 4.75
N GLU A 292 -4.18 1.29 4.15
CA GLU A 292 -2.90 0.60 4.08
C GLU A 292 -2.25 0.42 5.46
N ARG A 293 -2.32 1.43 6.32
CA ARG A 293 -1.86 1.33 7.72
C ARG A 293 -2.67 0.31 8.52
N LEU A 294 -3.99 0.30 8.34
CA LEU A 294 -4.88 -0.71 8.92
C LEU A 294 -4.52 -2.12 8.44
N LEU A 295 -4.21 -2.31 7.15
CA LEU A 295 -3.77 -3.58 6.60
C LEU A 295 -2.42 -4.03 7.18
N ALA A 296 -1.45 -3.13 7.25
CA ALA A 296 -0.13 -3.40 7.84
C ALA A 296 -0.25 -3.80 9.32
N SER A 297 -1.25 -3.27 10.02
CA SER A 297 -1.56 -3.58 11.42
C SER A 297 -2.46 -4.82 11.59
N GLY A 298 -2.86 -5.49 10.51
CA GLY A 298 -3.69 -6.71 10.53
C GLY A 298 -5.21 -6.49 10.54
N TYR A 299 -5.69 -5.25 10.44
CA TYR A 299 -7.12 -4.89 10.47
C TYR A 299 -7.74 -4.88 9.07
N ARG A 300 -7.74 -6.03 8.38
CA ARG A 300 -8.25 -6.13 7.01
C ARG A 300 -9.72 -5.70 6.86
N ALA A 301 -10.59 -6.09 7.79
CA ALA A 301 -12.02 -5.77 7.71
C ALA A 301 -12.27 -4.26 7.82
N ASP A 302 -11.55 -3.57 8.71
CA ASP A 302 -11.65 -2.13 8.88
C ASP A 302 -11.09 -1.39 7.66
N ALA A 303 -9.95 -1.83 7.12
CA ALA A 303 -9.39 -1.29 5.88
C ALA A 303 -10.39 -1.40 4.73
N MET A 304 -11.06 -2.55 4.57
CA MET A 304 -12.11 -2.73 3.58
C MET A 304 -13.31 -1.82 3.84
N ALA A 305 -13.72 -1.62 5.09
CA ALA A 305 -14.82 -0.72 5.44
C ALA A 305 -14.52 0.75 5.12
N VAL A 306 -13.29 1.21 5.40
CA VAL A 306 -12.80 2.55 5.02
C VAL A 306 -12.83 2.72 3.50
N LEU A 307 -12.28 1.75 2.76
CA LEU A 307 -12.26 1.79 1.30
C LEU A 307 -13.66 1.71 0.68
N ARG A 308 -14.58 0.91 1.24
CA ARG A 308 -15.99 0.87 0.80
C ARG A 308 -16.65 2.23 0.95
N ARG A 309 -16.45 2.91 2.09
CA ARG A 309 -17.00 4.25 2.32
C ARG A 309 -16.43 5.25 1.31
N ALA A 310 -15.11 5.22 1.08
CA ALA A 310 -14.44 6.09 0.13
C ALA A 310 -14.84 5.83 -1.33
N ALA A 311 -15.09 4.57 -1.70
CA ALA A 311 -15.48 4.19 -3.05
C ALA A 311 -16.97 4.39 -3.34
N THR A 312 -17.81 4.60 -2.32
CA THR A 312 -19.25 4.74 -2.48
C THR A 312 -19.58 5.98 -3.30
N GLY A 313 -20.34 5.81 -4.38
CA GLY A 313 -20.67 6.91 -5.29
C GLY A 313 -19.50 7.40 -6.14
N GLN A 314 -18.34 6.75 -6.09
CA GLN A 314 -17.18 7.07 -6.92
C GLN A 314 -17.04 6.13 -8.13
N PRO A 315 -16.34 6.54 -9.20
CA PRO A 315 -16.01 5.66 -10.31
C PRO A 315 -15.06 4.52 -9.88
N THR A 316 -15.12 3.40 -10.58
CA THR A 316 -14.23 2.23 -10.34
C THR A 316 -12.74 2.51 -10.60
N ALA A 317 -12.42 3.62 -11.28
CA ALA A 317 -11.05 4.03 -11.58
C ALA A 317 -10.36 4.77 -10.42
N THR A 318 -11.10 5.17 -9.37
CA THR A 318 -10.50 5.86 -8.23
C THR A 318 -9.56 4.93 -7.45
N PRO A 319 -8.48 5.46 -6.84
CA PRO A 319 -7.52 4.65 -6.06
C PRO A 319 -8.20 3.79 -4.98
N ALA A 320 -9.14 4.37 -4.21
CA ALA A 320 -9.94 3.63 -3.22
C ALA A 320 -10.70 2.45 -3.83
N ALA A 321 -11.40 2.65 -4.95
CA ALA A 321 -12.17 1.60 -5.60
C ALA A 321 -11.28 0.48 -6.17
N GLN A 322 -10.16 0.85 -6.80
CA GLN A 322 -9.20 -0.13 -7.32
C GLN A 322 -8.59 -0.98 -6.20
N ARG A 323 -8.17 -0.34 -5.10
CA ARG A 323 -7.62 -1.04 -3.94
C ARG A 323 -8.65 -1.94 -3.28
N LEU A 324 -9.89 -1.49 -3.14
CA LEU A 324 -11.00 -2.29 -2.62
C LEU A 324 -11.24 -3.54 -3.48
N LEU A 325 -11.35 -3.37 -4.80
CA LEU A 325 -11.57 -4.47 -5.75
C LEU A 325 -10.42 -5.48 -5.77
N TYR A 326 -9.19 -5.02 -5.52
CA TYR A 326 -8.04 -5.89 -5.32
C TYR A 326 -8.15 -6.71 -4.03
N LEU A 327 -8.52 -6.08 -2.91
CA LEU A 327 -8.71 -6.77 -1.62
C LEU A 327 -9.90 -7.74 -1.63
N MET A 328 -10.96 -7.44 -2.38
CA MET A 328 -12.08 -8.36 -2.59
C MET A 328 -11.64 -9.63 -3.35
N GLY A 329 -10.63 -9.52 -4.22
CA GLY A 329 -10.17 -10.62 -5.06
C GLY A 329 -11.16 -11.01 -6.16
N PRO A 330 -10.89 -12.12 -6.87
CA PRO A 330 -11.71 -12.57 -8.01
C PRO A 330 -13.01 -13.27 -7.58
N ARG A 331 -13.09 -13.78 -6.33
CA ARG A 331 -14.26 -14.48 -5.79
C ARG A 331 -14.56 -13.96 -4.38
N PRO A 332 -15.16 -12.77 -4.28
CA PRO A 332 -15.44 -12.16 -3.00
C PRO A 332 -16.61 -12.83 -2.28
N GLY A 333 -16.78 -12.52 -0.99
CA GLY A 333 -17.88 -13.04 -0.17
C GLY A 333 -19.25 -12.45 -0.54
N SER A 334 -20.31 -12.98 0.07
CA SER A 334 -21.70 -12.51 -0.15
C SER A 334 -21.88 -11.02 0.10
N ASP A 335 -21.25 -10.49 1.16
CA ASP A 335 -21.40 -9.09 1.57
C ASP A 335 -20.74 -8.13 0.58
N ASP A 336 -19.57 -8.52 0.05
CA ASP A 336 -18.89 -7.78 -1.01
C ASP A 336 -19.72 -7.79 -2.30
N LEU A 337 -20.30 -8.94 -2.68
CA LEU A 337 -21.17 -9.06 -3.84
C LEU A 337 -22.44 -8.21 -3.68
N ALA A 338 -23.03 -8.20 -2.49
CA ALA A 338 -24.20 -7.37 -2.17
C ALA A 338 -23.85 -5.87 -2.28
N TRP A 339 -22.67 -5.47 -1.78
CA TRP A 339 -22.20 -4.10 -1.92
C TRP A 339 -21.94 -3.72 -3.39
N LEU A 340 -21.33 -4.60 -4.19
CA LEU A 340 -21.11 -4.37 -5.63
C LEU A 340 -22.44 -4.23 -6.40
N LYS A 341 -23.46 -5.05 -6.08
CA LYS A 341 -24.82 -4.91 -6.63
C LYS A 341 -25.42 -3.56 -6.29
N GLN A 342 -25.24 -3.09 -5.06
CA GLN A 342 -25.73 -1.78 -4.65
C GLN A 342 -25.02 -0.65 -5.40
N GLN A 343 -23.69 -0.71 -5.54
CA GLN A 343 -22.94 0.29 -6.30
C GLN A 343 -23.30 0.31 -7.79
N SER A 344 -23.65 -0.84 -8.36
CA SER A 344 -24.06 -0.90 -9.77
C SER A 344 -25.40 -0.22 -10.05
N LEU A 345 -26.19 0.09 -9.01
CA LEU A 345 -27.46 0.79 -9.09
C LEU A 345 -27.35 2.30 -8.79
N GLN A 346 -26.16 2.79 -8.42
CA GLN A 346 -25.92 4.18 -8.01
C GLN A 346 -25.18 4.97 -9.08
N GLY A 347 -25.38 6.29 -9.07
CA GLY A 347 -24.71 7.22 -9.98
C GLY A 347 -25.30 7.23 -11.39
N ASP A 348 -24.55 7.82 -12.32
CA ASP A 348 -24.96 7.92 -13.72
C ASP A 348 -24.85 6.57 -14.46
N PRO A 349 -25.47 6.42 -15.65
CA PRO A 349 -25.41 5.17 -16.41
C PRO A 349 -23.99 4.72 -16.81
N ALA A 350 -23.00 5.62 -16.93
CA ALA A 350 -21.62 5.24 -17.21
C ALA A 350 -20.97 4.60 -15.99
N GLN A 351 -21.14 5.21 -14.82
CA GLN A 351 -20.69 4.70 -13.53
C GLN A 351 -21.33 3.34 -13.21
N GLN A 352 -22.66 3.25 -13.32
CA GLN A 352 -23.41 2.00 -13.13
C GLN A 352 -22.85 0.87 -14.01
N ARG A 353 -22.56 1.14 -15.29
CA ARG A 353 -21.96 0.15 -16.21
C ARG A 353 -20.60 -0.34 -15.74
N THR A 354 -19.73 0.55 -15.25
CA THR A 354 -18.41 0.14 -14.77
C THR A 354 -18.50 -0.75 -13.53
N TRP A 355 -19.38 -0.42 -12.58
CA TRP A 355 -19.63 -1.26 -11.40
C TRP A 355 -20.31 -2.58 -11.75
N LEU A 356 -21.25 -2.58 -12.70
CA LEU A 356 -21.87 -3.79 -13.24
C LEU A 356 -20.83 -4.76 -13.81
N ALA A 357 -19.87 -4.26 -14.58
CA ALA A 357 -18.79 -5.09 -15.11
C ALA A 357 -17.98 -5.73 -13.97
N ARG A 358 -17.63 -4.96 -12.93
CA ARG A 358 -16.89 -5.48 -11.76
C ARG A 358 -17.66 -6.53 -10.97
N TYR A 359 -18.98 -6.36 -10.85
CA TYR A 359 -19.86 -7.35 -10.26
C TYR A 359 -19.94 -8.62 -11.13
N ALA A 360 -20.19 -8.49 -12.43
CA ALA A 360 -20.33 -9.61 -13.36
C ALA A 360 -19.06 -10.46 -13.47
N GLU A 361 -17.88 -9.85 -13.37
CA GLU A 361 -16.57 -10.54 -13.33
C GLU A 361 -16.39 -11.44 -12.10
N ARG A 362 -17.13 -11.19 -11.00
CA ARG A 362 -16.86 -11.74 -9.66
C ARG A 362 -17.94 -12.68 -9.14
N ASP A 363 -19.18 -12.53 -9.59
CA ASP A 363 -20.26 -13.43 -9.21
C ASP A 363 -20.31 -14.68 -10.12
N ARG A 364 -21.11 -15.66 -9.73
CA ARG A 364 -21.38 -16.84 -10.56
C ARG A 364 -22.09 -16.40 -11.85
N PRO A 365 -21.70 -16.93 -13.03
CA PRO A 365 -22.27 -16.48 -14.30
C PRO A 365 -23.80 -16.48 -14.38
N ALA A 366 -24.45 -17.51 -13.83
CA ALA A 366 -25.91 -17.61 -13.80
C ALA A 366 -26.59 -16.54 -12.92
N GLU A 367 -26.03 -16.25 -11.74
CA GLU A 367 -26.54 -15.23 -10.81
C GLU A 367 -26.33 -13.83 -11.39
N ALA A 368 -25.13 -13.57 -11.93
CA ALA A 368 -24.83 -12.33 -12.62
C ALA A 368 -25.78 -12.11 -13.80
N LEU A 369 -26.04 -13.15 -14.61
CA LEU A 369 -26.98 -13.08 -15.73
C LEU A 369 -28.41 -12.73 -15.26
N ALA A 370 -28.87 -13.36 -14.18
CA ALA A 370 -30.20 -13.11 -13.62
C ALA A 370 -30.32 -11.65 -13.12
N PHE A 371 -29.29 -11.14 -12.43
CA PHE A 371 -29.24 -9.76 -11.97
C PHE A 371 -29.19 -8.77 -13.14
N LEU A 372 -28.26 -8.95 -14.08
CA LEU A 372 -28.11 -8.06 -15.25
C LEU A 372 -29.37 -8.04 -16.12
N SER A 373 -30.15 -9.13 -16.15
CA SER A 373 -31.40 -9.20 -16.91
C SER A 373 -32.52 -8.34 -16.35
N ARG A 374 -32.47 -7.99 -15.06
CA ARG A 374 -33.44 -7.11 -14.38
C ARG A 374 -32.93 -5.68 -14.20
N HIS A 375 -31.68 -5.43 -14.59
CA HIS A 375 -31.05 -4.13 -14.38
C HIS A 375 -31.69 -3.05 -15.29
N PRO A 376 -31.82 -1.79 -14.85
CA PRO A 376 -32.34 -0.69 -15.70
C PRO A 376 -31.60 -0.52 -17.03
N LEU A 377 -30.32 -0.89 -17.07
CA LEU A 377 -29.46 -0.79 -18.25
C LEU A 377 -29.45 -2.07 -19.12
N ALA A 378 -30.32 -3.04 -18.85
CA ALA A 378 -30.30 -4.36 -19.49
C ALA A 378 -30.43 -4.35 -21.02
N SER A 379 -31.05 -3.30 -21.58
CA SER A 379 -31.26 -3.09 -23.02
C SER A 379 -30.12 -2.35 -23.72
N GLN A 380 -29.17 -1.79 -22.98
CA GLN A 380 -28.01 -1.12 -23.56
C GLN A 380 -27.06 -2.15 -24.17
N THR A 381 -26.54 -1.86 -25.36
CA THR A 381 -25.68 -2.76 -26.15
C THR A 381 -24.54 -3.37 -25.32
N ASN A 382 -23.80 -2.56 -24.55
CA ASN A 382 -22.69 -3.06 -23.73
C ASN A 382 -23.15 -4.05 -22.65
N VAL A 383 -24.31 -3.82 -22.03
CA VAL A 383 -24.88 -4.71 -21.01
C VAL A 383 -25.43 -5.98 -21.65
N MET A 384 -26.01 -5.89 -22.84
CA MET A 384 -26.45 -7.05 -23.61
C MET A 384 -25.26 -7.95 -24.02
N LEU A 385 -24.13 -7.37 -24.41
CA LEU A 385 -22.90 -8.13 -24.70
C LEU A 385 -22.36 -8.83 -23.45
N MET A 386 -22.38 -8.17 -22.29
CA MET A 386 -22.05 -8.81 -21.01
C MET A 386 -23.00 -9.99 -20.71
N ARG A 387 -24.31 -9.79 -20.88
CA ARG A 387 -25.34 -10.84 -20.69
C ARG A 387 -25.14 -12.01 -21.65
N LEU A 388 -24.80 -11.75 -22.91
CA LEU A 388 -24.50 -12.79 -23.90
C LEU A 388 -23.28 -13.63 -23.47
N SER A 389 -22.20 -12.97 -23.03
CA SER A 389 -21.01 -13.65 -22.50
C SER A 389 -21.31 -14.49 -21.25
N LEU A 390 -22.10 -13.94 -20.32
CA LEU A 390 -22.54 -14.66 -19.12
C LEU A 390 -23.44 -15.86 -19.47
N ALA A 391 -24.34 -15.72 -20.45
CA ALA A 391 -25.19 -16.82 -20.92
C ALA A 391 -24.35 -17.96 -21.50
N ARG A 392 -23.34 -17.65 -22.31
CA ARG A 392 -22.41 -18.66 -22.85
C ARG A 392 -21.62 -19.36 -21.74
N THR A 393 -21.06 -18.62 -20.80
CA THR A 393 -20.27 -19.19 -19.69
C THR A 393 -21.13 -19.98 -18.69
N ALA A 394 -22.41 -19.63 -18.54
CA ALA A 394 -23.39 -20.39 -17.76
C ALA A 394 -23.96 -21.60 -18.53
N GLY A 395 -23.66 -21.78 -19.82
CA GLY A 395 -24.25 -22.82 -20.67
C GLY A 395 -25.75 -22.61 -20.97
N ASN A 396 -26.27 -21.38 -20.82
CA ASN A 396 -27.66 -21.05 -21.10
C ASN A 396 -27.84 -20.59 -22.56
N ASP A 397 -27.81 -21.56 -23.47
CA ASP A 397 -27.95 -21.32 -24.91
C ASP A 397 -29.26 -20.62 -25.29
N ALA A 398 -30.36 -20.91 -24.56
CA ALA A 398 -31.66 -20.28 -24.83
C ALA A 398 -31.63 -18.77 -24.55
N ALA A 399 -31.09 -18.36 -23.40
CA ALA A 399 -30.89 -16.95 -23.08
C ALA A 399 -29.89 -16.29 -24.06
N GLY A 400 -28.83 -17.01 -24.43
CA GLY A 400 -27.85 -16.53 -25.40
C GLY A 400 -28.46 -16.27 -26.78
N ARG A 401 -29.28 -17.19 -27.31
CA ARG A 401 -29.98 -17.00 -28.60
C ARG A 401 -30.98 -15.85 -28.55
N ALA A 402 -31.73 -15.71 -27.45
CA ALA A 402 -32.65 -14.58 -27.28
C ALA A 402 -31.91 -13.24 -27.29
N MET A 403 -30.77 -13.13 -26.57
CA MET A 403 -29.96 -11.92 -26.60
C MET A 403 -29.33 -11.65 -27.95
N LEU A 404 -28.90 -12.70 -28.65
CA LEU A 404 -28.34 -12.58 -29.99
C LEU A 404 -29.37 -12.00 -30.96
N THR A 405 -30.62 -12.45 -30.92
CA THR A 405 -31.71 -11.86 -31.71
C THR A 405 -31.88 -10.37 -31.42
N SER A 406 -31.90 -9.98 -30.13
CA SER A 406 -32.03 -8.57 -29.76
C SER A 406 -30.80 -7.73 -30.15
N LEU A 407 -29.59 -8.29 -30.15
CA LEU A 407 -28.39 -7.58 -30.61
C LEU A 407 -28.32 -7.43 -32.14
N LEU A 408 -29.06 -8.28 -32.87
CA LEU A 408 -29.11 -8.28 -34.34
C LEU A 408 -30.36 -7.55 -34.90
N ASP A 409 -31.13 -6.85 -34.05
CA ASP A 409 -32.38 -6.13 -34.36
C ASP A 409 -32.24 -4.88 -35.25
N GLY A 410 -31.11 -4.71 -35.92
CA GLY A 410 -30.79 -3.53 -36.74
C GLY A 410 -29.99 -2.46 -36.02
N ARG A 411 -29.77 -2.56 -34.70
CA ARG A 411 -28.93 -1.59 -33.96
C ARG A 411 -27.51 -1.49 -34.52
N PRO A 412 -26.88 -0.30 -34.47
CA PRO A 412 -25.48 -0.13 -34.81
C PRO A 412 -24.59 -0.87 -33.81
N LEU A 413 -23.61 -1.59 -34.32
CA LEU A 413 -22.55 -2.24 -33.54
C LEU A 413 -21.21 -1.82 -34.12
N ASP A 414 -20.30 -1.34 -33.29
CA ASP A 414 -18.94 -1.06 -33.72
C ASP A 414 -18.15 -2.36 -33.95
N PRO A 415 -16.96 -2.30 -34.59
CA PRO A 415 -16.18 -3.50 -34.88
C PRO A 415 -15.76 -4.30 -33.64
N ALA A 416 -15.47 -3.64 -32.52
CA ALA A 416 -15.10 -4.32 -31.27
C ALA A 416 -16.30 -5.03 -30.64
N GLN A 417 -17.48 -4.41 -30.69
CA GLN A 417 -18.75 -4.99 -30.27
C GLN A 417 -19.15 -6.19 -31.12
N LEU A 418 -18.91 -6.15 -32.43
CA LEU A 418 -19.12 -7.30 -33.32
C LEU A 418 -18.17 -8.46 -33.00
N GLY A 419 -16.91 -8.16 -32.70
CA GLY A 419 -15.95 -9.14 -32.21
C GLY A 419 -16.40 -9.79 -30.91
N ALA A 420 -16.84 -9.00 -29.93
CA ALA A 420 -17.36 -9.49 -28.65
C ALA A 420 -18.63 -10.33 -28.82
N LEU A 421 -19.56 -9.90 -29.69
CA LEU A 421 -20.78 -10.62 -30.02
C LEU A 421 -20.47 -11.99 -30.62
N ALA A 422 -19.56 -12.06 -31.59
CA ALA A 422 -19.17 -13.32 -32.22
C ALA A 422 -18.43 -14.24 -31.23
N ALA A 423 -17.54 -13.69 -30.40
CA ALA A 423 -16.81 -14.46 -29.39
C ALA A 423 -17.72 -14.99 -28.28
N ALA A 424 -18.85 -14.33 -28.00
CA ALA A 424 -19.83 -14.72 -27.00
C ALA A 424 -21.01 -15.50 -27.57
N ALA A 425 -21.06 -15.75 -28.89
CA ALA A 425 -22.15 -16.48 -29.52
C ALA A 425 -22.33 -17.88 -28.90
N PRO A 426 -23.57 -18.36 -28.70
CA PRO A 426 -23.84 -19.72 -28.23
C PRO A 426 -23.16 -20.79 -29.09
N ALA A 427 -22.94 -21.98 -28.52
CA ALA A 427 -22.35 -23.09 -29.29
C ALA A 427 -23.27 -23.55 -30.42
N ARG A 428 -24.59 -23.46 -30.20
CA ARG A 428 -25.64 -23.78 -31.19
C ARG A 428 -26.42 -22.52 -31.53
N ILE A 429 -25.97 -21.85 -32.58
CA ILE A 429 -26.68 -20.72 -33.22
C ILE A 429 -27.44 -21.18 -34.45
N GLU A 430 -28.56 -20.52 -34.72
CA GLU A 430 -29.31 -20.75 -35.95
C GLU A 430 -28.49 -20.31 -37.18
N PRO A 431 -28.55 -21.01 -38.32
CA PRO A 431 -27.82 -20.62 -39.53
C PRO A 431 -28.10 -19.17 -39.97
N ALA A 432 -29.34 -18.71 -39.81
CA ALA A 432 -29.72 -17.32 -40.10
C ALA A 432 -29.01 -16.31 -39.18
N GLN A 433 -28.83 -16.63 -37.89
CA GLN A 433 -28.09 -15.79 -36.96
C GLN A 433 -26.59 -15.79 -37.30
N ALA A 434 -26.02 -16.96 -37.61
CA ALA A 434 -24.62 -17.07 -38.04
C ALA A 434 -24.34 -16.20 -39.27
N ALA A 435 -25.20 -16.29 -40.29
CA ALA A 435 -25.11 -15.48 -41.50
C ALA A 435 -25.28 -13.97 -41.21
N ALA A 436 -26.20 -13.60 -40.32
CA ALA A 436 -26.37 -12.20 -39.91
C ALA A 436 -25.12 -11.62 -39.23
N ILE A 437 -24.45 -12.39 -38.37
CA ILE A 437 -23.18 -11.99 -37.74
C ILE A 437 -22.10 -11.82 -38.82
N ALA A 438 -21.90 -12.83 -39.67
CA ALA A 438 -20.89 -12.80 -40.74
C ALA A 438 -21.11 -11.61 -41.67
N LYS A 439 -22.35 -11.36 -42.10
CA LYS A 439 -22.69 -10.21 -42.97
C LYS A 439 -22.33 -8.88 -42.32
N ARG A 440 -22.62 -8.70 -41.03
CA ARG A 440 -22.27 -7.48 -40.29
C ARG A 440 -20.76 -7.31 -40.11
N ARG A 441 -20.01 -8.39 -39.83
CA ARG A 441 -18.53 -8.35 -39.75
C ARG A 441 -17.89 -7.98 -41.08
N VAL A 442 -18.36 -8.55 -42.18
CA VAL A 442 -17.89 -8.18 -43.53
C VAL A 442 -18.19 -6.73 -43.84
N ALA A 443 -19.43 -6.28 -43.60
CA ALA A 443 -19.83 -4.89 -43.85
C ALA A 443 -19.06 -3.85 -43.01
N SER A 444 -18.52 -4.25 -41.85
CA SER A 444 -17.73 -3.39 -40.95
C SER A 444 -16.22 -3.54 -41.12
N GLY A 445 -15.76 -4.35 -42.09
CA GLY A 445 -14.34 -4.55 -42.37
C GLY A 445 -13.60 -5.42 -41.36
N VAL A 446 -14.30 -6.15 -40.48
CA VAL A 446 -13.73 -7.10 -39.51
C VAL A 446 -14.16 -8.54 -39.81
N ALA A 447 -14.24 -8.87 -41.09
CA ALA A 447 -14.53 -10.23 -41.55
C ALA A 447 -13.52 -11.23 -40.97
N ALA A 448 -14.00 -12.34 -40.41
CA ALA A 448 -13.12 -13.48 -40.15
C ALA A 448 -12.79 -14.20 -41.48
N PRO A 449 -11.68 -14.94 -41.56
CA PRO A 449 -11.24 -15.57 -42.81
C PRO A 449 -12.31 -16.43 -43.51
N ARG A 450 -13.24 -17.02 -42.75
CA ARG A 450 -14.28 -17.89 -43.31
C ARG A 450 -15.64 -17.21 -43.50
N ASP A 451 -15.80 -15.95 -43.11
CA ASP A 451 -17.11 -15.29 -43.10
C ASP A 451 -17.76 -15.23 -44.48
N GLN A 452 -16.98 -14.88 -45.50
CA GLN A 452 -17.46 -14.83 -46.89
C GLN A 452 -17.80 -16.24 -47.40
N LEU A 453 -17.00 -17.25 -47.05
CA LEU A 453 -17.27 -18.64 -47.43
C LEU A 453 -18.56 -19.18 -46.76
N ASP A 454 -18.77 -18.88 -45.49
CA ASP A 454 -19.97 -19.29 -44.74
C ASP A 454 -21.24 -18.58 -45.29
N LEU A 455 -21.10 -17.31 -45.69
CA LEU A 455 -22.17 -16.57 -46.37
C LEU A 455 -22.47 -17.16 -47.74
N ALA A 456 -21.45 -17.55 -48.51
CA ALA A 456 -21.64 -18.25 -49.78
C ALA A 456 -22.37 -19.58 -49.60
N TRP A 457 -21.99 -20.36 -48.60
CA TRP A 457 -22.65 -21.63 -48.27
C TRP A 457 -24.11 -21.42 -47.87
N THR A 458 -24.39 -20.39 -47.09
CA THR A 458 -25.76 -20.03 -46.70
C THR A 458 -26.59 -19.62 -47.90
N ALA A 459 -26.07 -18.75 -48.79
CA ALA A 459 -26.75 -18.34 -50.00
C ALA A 459 -27.02 -19.51 -50.95
N TRP A 460 -26.03 -20.40 -51.13
CA TRP A 460 -26.16 -21.61 -51.94
C TRP A 460 -27.28 -22.52 -51.42
N ASN A 461 -27.31 -22.78 -50.11
CA ASN A 461 -28.33 -23.62 -49.49
C ASN A 461 -29.73 -22.98 -49.53
N ALA A 462 -29.81 -21.65 -49.55
CA ALA A 462 -31.05 -20.91 -49.78
C ALA A 462 -31.49 -20.88 -51.26
N GLY A 463 -30.71 -21.47 -52.17
CA GLY A 463 -30.97 -21.47 -53.61
C GLY A 463 -30.58 -20.17 -54.33
N ASP A 464 -29.98 -19.21 -53.62
CA ASP A 464 -29.48 -17.96 -54.18
C ASP A 464 -28.07 -18.16 -54.77
N ALA A 465 -28.02 -18.75 -55.96
CA ALA A 465 -26.76 -18.99 -56.66
C ALA A 465 -26.01 -17.68 -56.97
N LYS A 466 -26.73 -16.59 -57.28
CA LYS A 466 -26.10 -15.29 -57.59
C LYS A 466 -25.43 -14.70 -56.35
N GLY A 467 -26.12 -14.69 -55.21
CA GLY A 467 -25.54 -14.26 -53.94
C GLY A 467 -24.35 -15.13 -53.52
N ALA A 468 -24.43 -16.45 -53.70
CA ALA A 468 -23.33 -17.37 -53.44
C ALA A 468 -22.09 -17.03 -54.30
N ALA A 469 -22.29 -16.72 -55.58
CA ALA A 469 -21.21 -16.32 -56.47
C ALA A 469 -20.53 -15.03 -55.99
N THR A 470 -21.30 -14.00 -55.61
CA THR A 470 -20.74 -12.73 -55.10
C THR A 470 -19.84 -12.95 -53.88
N TRP A 471 -20.27 -13.77 -52.92
CA TRP A 471 -19.49 -14.05 -51.72
C TRP A 471 -18.24 -14.89 -52.00
N LEU A 472 -18.35 -15.88 -52.90
CA LEU A 472 -17.22 -16.70 -53.31
C LEU A 472 -16.17 -15.91 -54.09
N ASP A 473 -16.60 -14.96 -54.92
CA ASP A 473 -15.68 -14.13 -55.70
C ASP A 473 -14.80 -13.30 -54.76
N ALA A 474 -15.43 -12.57 -53.84
CA ALA A 474 -14.72 -11.81 -52.80
C ALA A 474 -13.81 -12.69 -51.93
N TYR A 475 -14.22 -13.92 -51.60
CA TYR A 475 -13.37 -14.87 -50.86
C TYR A 475 -12.15 -15.31 -51.68
N LEU A 476 -12.36 -15.68 -52.94
CA LEU A 476 -11.32 -16.17 -53.84
C LEU A 476 -10.37 -15.07 -54.32
N GLU A 477 -10.73 -13.79 -54.19
CA GLU A 477 -9.75 -12.69 -54.35
C GLU A 477 -8.64 -12.78 -53.29
N THR A 478 -9.00 -13.10 -52.05
CA THR A 478 -8.02 -13.21 -50.94
C THR A 478 -7.38 -14.60 -50.85
N THR A 479 -8.12 -15.64 -51.23
CA THR A 479 -7.68 -17.04 -51.14
C THR A 479 -7.81 -17.73 -52.51
N PRO A 480 -7.04 -17.33 -53.52
CA PRO A 480 -7.28 -17.71 -54.92
C PRO A 480 -7.04 -19.19 -55.25
N THR A 481 -6.40 -19.92 -54.35
CA THR A 481 -6.01 -21.33 -54.50
C THR A 481 -6.82 -22.27 -53.62
N ASP A 482 -7.83 -21.80 -52.88
CA ASP A 482 -8.64 -22.68 -52.03
C ASP A 482 -9.50 -23.64 -52.88
N LEU A 483 -9.08 -24.90 -52.93
CA LEU A 483 -9.68 -25.92 -53.79
C LEU A 483 -11.17 -26.15 -53.50
N PRO A 484 -11.61 -26.35 -52.23
CA PRO A 484 -13.03 -26.37 -51.88
C PRO A 484 -13.84 -25.19 -52.40
N ALA A 485 -13.38 -23.94 -52.21
CA ALA A 485 -14.09 -22.76 -52.68
C ALA A 485 -14.12 -22.66 -54.21
N LEU A 486 -13.03 -22.99 -54.91
CA LEU A 486 -12.99 -23.05 -56.38
C LEU A 486 -13.97 -24.08 -56.93
N ARG A 487 -14.09 -25.25 -56.28
CA ARG A 487 -15.06 -26.28 -56.65
C ARG A 487 -16.49 -25.81 -56.41
N GLN A 488 -16.77 -25.16 -55.27
CA GLN A 488 -18.09 -24.60 -55.02
C GLN A 488 -18.43 -23.51 -56.04
N MET A 489 -17.50 -22.61 -56.37
CA MET A 489 -17.69 -21.58 -57.39
C MET A 489 -18.02 -22.21 -58.75
N ALA A 490 -17.35 -23.29 -59.14
CA ALA A 490 -17.70 -24.03 -60.34
C ALA A 490 -19.15 -24.56 -60.32
N ASP A 491 -19.59 -25.13 -59.19
CA ASP A 491 -20.96 -25.66 -59.03
C ASP A 491 -22.01 -24.53 -59.05
N VAL A 492 -21.70 -23.39 -58.41
CA VAL A 492 -22.53 -22.18 -58.42
C VAL A 492 -22.66 -21.63 -59.85
N GLN A 493 -21.54 -21.51 -60.58
CA GLN A 493 -21.53 -20.99 -61.95
C GLN A 493 -22.21 -21.95 -62.93
N ALA A 494 -22.09 -23.26 -62.74
CA ALA A 494 -22.86 -24.26 -63.49
C ALA A 494 -24.37 -24.02 -63.33
N ARG A 495 -24.83 -23.67 -62.13
CA ARG A 495 -26.24 -23.38 -61.86
C ARG A 495 -26.73 -22.06 -62.47
N ILE A 496 -25.86 -21.06 -62.57
CA ILE A 496 -26.20 -19.73 -63.14
C ILE A 496 -26.19 -19.75 -64.66
N GLY A 497 -25.14 -20.32 -65.27
CA GLY A 497 -24.83 -20.18 -66.70
C GLY A 497 -24.44 -21.48 -67.41
N GLY A 498 -24.67 -22.63 -66.78
CA GLY A 498 -24.36 -23.95 -67.34
C GLY A 498 -22.87 -24.29 -67.33
N GLU A 499 -22.51 -25.41 -67.96
CA GLU A 499 -21.15 -25.96 -67.97
C GLU A 499 -20.09 -24.98 -68.49
N ARG A 500 -20.46 -24.13 -69.45
CA ARG A 500 -19.56 -23.12 -70.02
C ARG A 500 -19.09 -22.11 -68.97
N ALA A 501 -19.96 -21.70 -68.06
CA ALA A 501 -19.62 -20.76 -66.98
C ALA A 501 -18.78 -21.44 -65.89
N ALA A 502 -18.96 -22.74 -65.65
CA ALA A 502 -18.20 -23.50 -64.66
C ALA A 502 -16.75 -23.82 -65.10
N ARG A 503 -16.53 -23.99 -66.41
CA ARG A 503 -15.24 -24.42 -66.98
C ARG A 503 -13.99 -23.63 -66.52
N PRO A 504 -13.97 -22.28 -66.49
CA PRO A 504 -12.79 -21.56 -66.02
C PRO A 504 -12.44 -21.87 -64.56
N TRP A 505 -13.45 -22.02 -63.71
CA TRP A 505 -13.29 -22.34 -62.29
C TRP A 505 -12.83 -23.77 -62.07
N LEU A 506 -13.39 -24.74 -62.82
CA LEU A 506 -12.91 -26.12 -62.81
C LEU A 506 -11.46 -26.24 -63.28
N THR A 507 -11.04 -25.43 -64.25
CA THR A 507 -9.66 -25.42 -64.74
C THR A 507 -8.71 -24.90 -63.66
N ARG A 508 -9.09 -23.83 -62.95
CA ARG A 508 -8.34 -23.33 -61.78
C ARG A 508 -8.29 -24.37 -60.66
N ALA A 509 -9.42 -25.01 -60.35
CA ALA A 509 -9.49 -26.07 -59.34
C ALA A 509 -8.59 -27.25 -59.70
N LEU A 510 -8.54 -27.65 -60.98
CA LEU A 510 -7.69 -28.74 -61.45
C LEU A 510 -6.20 -28.45 -61.18
N ALA A 511 -5.77 -27.22 -61.40
CA ALA A 511 -4.38 -26.81 -61.16
C ALA A 511 -3.97 -26.85 -59.67
N GLN A 512 -4.94 -26.77 -58.75
CA GLN A 512 -4.70 -26.86 -57.30
C GLN A 512 -4.94 -28.27 -56.74
N ALA A 513 -5.58 -29.15 -57.50
CA ALA A 513 -5.89 -30.50 -57.05
C ALA A 513 -4.63 -31.40 -57.09
N PRO A 514 -4.29 -32.11 -56.00
CA PRO A 514 -3.17 -33.04 -56.00
C PRO A 514 -3.27 -34.06 -57.13
N ASP A 515 -2.14 -34.40 -57.76
CA ASP A 515 -2.10 -35.21 -58.98
C ASP A 515 -2.77 -36.58 -58.83
N ASP A 516 -2.52 -37.26 -57.70
CA ASP A 516 -3.13 -38.53 -57.37
C ASP A 516 -4.21 -38.35 -56.29
N SER A 517 -5.31 -37.71 -56.67
CA SER A 517 -6.46 -37.52 -55.77
C SER A 517 -7.81 -37.78 -56.43
N LYS A 518 -8.76 -38.28 -55.63
CA LYS A 518 -10.17 -38.43 -56.03
C LYS A 518 -10.77 -37.10 -56.50
N ALA A 519 -10.44 -36.01 -55.83
CA ALA A 519 -10.92 -34.68 -56.19
C ALA A 519 -10.50 -34.27 -57.62
N ARG A 520 -9.27 -34.60 -58.03
CA ARG A 520 -8.79 -34.36 -59.38
C ARG A 520 -9.57 -35.17 -60.42
N ALA A 521 -9.86 -36.44 -60.15
CA ALA A 521 -10.68 -37.27 -61.04
C ALA A 521 -12.10 -36.70 -61.23
N GLU A 522 -12.74 -36.25 -60.14
CA GLU A 522 -14.06 -35.61 -60.20
C GLU A 522 -14.04 -34.30 -61.00
N ILE A 523 -12.97 -33.51 -60.90
CA ILE A 523 -12.81 -32.27 -61.68
C ILE A 523 -12.57 -32.59 -63.17
N LEU A 524 -11.74 -33.59 -63.48
CA LEU A 524 -11.51 -34.06 -64.86
C LEU A 524 -12.81 -34.54 -65.51
N GLU A 525 -13.64 -35.28 -64.77
CA GLU A 525 -14.97 -35.70 -65.23
C GLU A 525 -15.86 -34.49 -65.57
N LYS A 526 -15.97 -33.51 -64.66
CA LYS A 526 -16.76 -32.29 -64.87
C LYS A 526 -16.24 -31.43 -66.03
N LEU A 527 -14.96 -31.52 -66.37
CA LEU A 527 -14.36 -30.88 -67.54
C LEU A 527 -14.56 -31.66 -68.85
N GLY A 528 -15.20 -32.83 -68.80
CA GLY A 528 -15.38 -33.72 -69.94
C GLY A 528 -14.15 -34.56 -70.31
N ARG A 529 -13.05 -34.48 -69.53
CA ARG A 529 -11.80 -35.25 -69.71
C ARG A 529 -11.94 -36.67 -69.14
N ARG A 530 -12.97 -37.39 -69.59
CA ARG A 530 -13.42 -38.66 -68.99
C ARG A 530 -12.38 -39.78 -69.07
N ALA A 531 -11.63 -39.88 -70.17
CA ALA A 531 -10.59 -40.90 -70.32
C ALA A 531 -9.49 -40.75 -69.26
N GLU A 532 -9.06 -39.51 -69.00
CA GLU A 532 -8.07 -39.19 -67.98
C GLU A 532 -8.61 -39.42 -66.56
N ALA A 533 -9.89 -39.10 -66.32
CA ALA A 533 -10.54 -39.39 -65.05
C ALA A 533 -10.59 -40.90 -64.77
N VAL A 534 -10.93 -41.73 -65.76
CA VAL A 534 -10.93 -43.20 -65.62
C VAL A 534 -9.53 -43.72 -65.35
N ALA A 535 -8.53 -43.32 -66.14
CA ALA A 535 -7.15 -43.75 -65.95
C ALA A 535 -6.60 -43.37 -64.56
N LEU A 536 -6.94 -42.18 -64.05
CA LEU A 536 -6.58 -41.77 -62.70
C LEU A 536 -7.28 -42.62 -61.63
N VAL A 537 -8.58 -42.87 -61.76
CA VAL A 537 -9.31 -43.70 -60.77
C VAL A 537 -8.85 -45.16 -60.79
N GLU A 538 -8.50 -45.72 -61.96
CA GLU A 538 -7.90 -47.05 -62.06
C GLU A 538 -6.56 -47.11 -61.29
N ARG A 539 -5.70 -46.11 -61.43
CA ARG A 539 -4.44 -46.00 -60.65
C ARG A 539 -4.72 -45.90 -59.14
N LEU A 540 -5.61 -45.00 -58.72
CA LEU A 540 -5.98 -44.83 -57.30
C LEU A 540 -6.56 -46.12 -56.69
N ARG A 541 -7.37 -46.86 -57.44
CA ARG A 541 -7.92 -48.16 -56.99
C ARG A 541 -6.86 -49.25 -56.91
N ALA A 542 -5.83 -49.24 -57.75
CA ALA A 542 -4.73 -50.20 -57.64
C ALA A 542 -3.97 -50.01 -56.31
N GLU A 543 -3.81 -48.76 -55.88
CA GLU A 543 -3.17 -48.41 -54.60
C GLU A 543 -4.10 -48.65 -53.40
N THR A 544 -5.39 -48.39 -53.55
CA THR A 544 -6.41 -48.55 -52.48
C THR A 544 -7.61 -49.41 -52.91
N PRO A 545 -7.43 -50.74 -53.07
CA PRO A 545 -8.45 -51.60 -53.68
C PRO A 545 -9.77 -51.69 -52.90
N ARG A 546 -9.74 -51.42 -51.59
CA ARG A 546 -10.89 -51.52 -50.68
C ARG A 546 -11.70 -50.23 -50.55
N ASP A 547 -11.30 -49.14 -51.21
CA ASP A 547 -12.06 -47.87 -51.17
C ASP A 547 -13.32 -47.97 -52.05
N GLN A 548 -14.44 -48.23 -51.40
CA GLN A 548 -15.77 -48.30 -52.02
C GLN A 548 -16.17 -47.00 -52.72
N SER A 549 -15.67 -45.86 -52.24
CA SER A 549 -15.97 -44.56 -52.82
C SER A 549 -15.24 -44.33 -54.15
N LEU A 550 -14.09 -44.99 -54.36
CA LEU A 550 -13.38 -45.01 -55.64
C LEU A 550 -14.00 -46.05 -56.59
N ALA A 551 -14.46 -47.19 -56.08
CA ALA A 551 -15.21 -48.17 -56.88
C ALA A 551 -16.50 -47.56 -57.46
N ALA A 552 -17.26 -46.83 -56.64
CA ALA A 552 -18.47 -46.12 -57.07
C ALA A 552 -18.16 -45.03 -58.12
N LEU A 553 -17.11 -44.24 -57.91
CA LEU A 553 -16.68 -43.23 -58.89
C LEU A 553 -16.24 -43.89 -60.21
N HIS A 554 -15.47 -44.97 -60.15
CA HIS A 554 -15.03 -45.70 -61.33
C HIS A 554 -16.21 -46.26 -62.13
N ALA A 555 -17.16 -46.91 -61.43
CA ALA A 555 -18.37 -47.44 -62.05
C ALA A 555 -19.20 -46.33 -62.71
N ARG A 556 -19.38 -45.19 -62.05
CA ARG A 556 -20.07 -44.02 -62.63
C ARG A 556 -19.41 -43.56 -63.92
N LEU A 557 -18.08 -43.43 -63.92
CA LEU A 557 -17.31 -43.01 -65.10
C LEU A 557 -17.43 -44.02 -66.26
N LEU A 558 -17.37 -45.32 -65.97
CA LEU A 558 -17.55 -46.38 -66.96
C LEU A 558 -18.96 -46.39 -67.55
N ILE A 559 -19.99 -46.20 -66.72
CA ILE A 559 -21.39 -46.06 -67.19
C ILE A 559 -21.52 -44.84 -68.11
N ALA A 560 -20.93 -43.70 -67.72
CA ALA A 560 -20.92 -42.50 -68.55
C ALA A 560 -20.17 -42.68 -69.89
N GLN A 561 -19.29 -43.67 -70.00
CA GLN A 561 -18.63 -44.09 -71.25
C GLN A 561 -19.37 -45.20 -72.01
N GLY A 562 -20.54 -45.64 -71.54
CA GLY A 562 -21.31 -46.75 -72.15
C GLY A 562 -20.80 -48.15 -71.80
N GLN A 563 -19.85 -48.28 -70.86
CA GLN A 563 -19.21 -49.54 -70.47
C GLN A 563 -19.86 -50.17 -69.23
N ALA A 564 -21.19 -50.30 -69.24
CA ALA A 564 -21.97 -50.78 -68.09
C ALA A 564 -21.56 -52.19 -67.61
N GLY A 565 -21.10 -53.07 -68.52
CA GLY A 565 -20.59 -54.40 -68.17
C GLY A 565 -19.36 -54.34 -67.26
N ARG A 566 -18.38 -53.49 -67.60
CA ARG A 566 -17.18 -53.27 -66.77
C ARG A 566 -17.54 -52.61 -65.44
N ALA A 567 -18.49 -51.68 -65.45
CA ALA A 567 -18.97 -51.03 -64.22
C ALA A 567 -19.55 -52.04 -63.21
N ARG A 568 -20.31 -53.05 -63.68
CA ARG A 568 -20.81 -54.13 -62.81
C ARG A 568 -19.68 -54.93 -62.18
N THR A 569 -18.65 -55.27 -62.94
CA THR A 569 -17.48 -55.99 -62.42
C THR A 569 -16.75 -55.18 -61.35
N VAL A 570 -16.62 -53.87 -61.55
CA VAL A 570 -15.98 -52.95 -60.59
C VAL A 570 -16.73 -52.85 -59.27
N LEU A 571 -18.07 -52.92 -59.29
CA LEU A 571 -18.91 -52.87 -58.08
C LEU A 571 -19.06 -54.23 -57.37
N ALA A 572 -18.74 -55.33 -58.06
CA ALA A 572 -18.80 -56.68 -57.51
C ALA A 572 -17.51 -57.09 -56.77
N GLN A 573 -16.46 -56.28 -56.85
CA GLN A 573 -15.17 -56.41 -56.16
C GLN A 573 -15.17 -55.53 -54.91
#